data_AF-A0A4Q3XF26-F1
#
_entry.id   AF-A0A4Q3XF26-F1
#
_cell.length_a   1.000
_cell.length_b   1.000
_cell.length_c   1.000
_cell.angle_alpha   90.00
_cell.angle_beta   90.00
_cell.angle_gamma   90.00
#
_symmetry.space_group_name_H-M   'P 1'
#
loop_
_entity.id
_entity.type
_entity.pdbx_description
1 polymer ?
#
loop_
_entity_poly.entity_id
_entity_poly.type
_entity_poly.pdbx_seq_one_letter_code
_entity_poly.pdbx_strand_id
1 'polypeptide(L)'
;MRTRANFHPQERFFAVEGDSFRQHHPAYRSLLARDPLRMPHATAQAAGRWTARAIEYGYEQRASMLVEGTWRNASVPMGAIEQAAEHGYRGTM
;
A
#
# COMPACT_ATOMS: atom_id res chain seq x y z
N MET A 1 29.73 14.19 -1.84
CA MET A 1 28.32 14.18 -2.29
C MET A 1 27.49 13.56 -1.19
N ARG A 2 26.76 14.36 -0.40
CA ARG A 2 25.94 13.90 0.74
C ARG A 2 24.48 13.86 0.29
N THR A 3 23.94 12.67 0.07
CA THR A 3 22.49 12.49 -0.09
C THR A 3 21.86 12.66 1.29
N ARG A 4 21.38 13.86 1.62
CA ARG A 4 20.48 13.99 2.76
C ARG A 4 19.17 13.33 2.35
N ALA A 5 18.75 12.31 3.08
CA ALA A 5 17.37 11.89 3.09
C ALA A 5 16.56 13.10 3.59
N ASN A 6 15.99 13.87 2.65
CA ASN A 6 15.07 14.92 3.00
C ASN A 6 13.80 14.20 3.45
N PHE A 7 13.65 14.00 4.77
CA PHE A 7 12.34 13.77 5.32
C PHE A 7 11.53 15.04 5.02
N HIS A 8 10.37 14.89 4.39
CA HIS A 8 9.46 15.97 3.99
C HIS A 8 8.31 16.07 5.01
N PRO A 9 8.53 16.61 6.23
CA PRO A 9 7.55 16.61 7.31
C PRO A 9 6.31 17.46 7.03
N GLN A 10 6.31 18.25 5.95
CA GLN A 10 5.22 19.13 5.54
C GLN A 10 4.46 18.60 4.30
N GLU A 11 4.93 17.49 3.69
CA GLU A 11 4.28 16.93 2.51
C GLU A 11 3.11 16.04 2.91
N ARG A 12 1.94 16.33 2.33
CA ARG A 12 0.76 15.47 2.45
C ARG A 12 0.91 14.31 1.49
N PHE A 13 1.27 13.14 2.04
CA PHE A 13 1.28 11.90 1.29
C PHE A 13 -0.10 11.27 1.24
N PHE A 14 -0.45 10.70 0.10
CA PHE A 14 -1.52 9.73 0.00
C PHE A 14 -0.99 8.40 0.56
N ALA A 15 -1.33 8.13 1.83
CA ALA A 15 -0.90 6.92 2.51
C ALA A 15 -1.78 5.73 2.11
N VAL A 16 -1.15 4.65 1.68
CA VAL A 16 -1.80 3.38 1.33
C VAL A 16 -1.33 2.31 2.31
N GLU A 17 -2.18 2.02 3.31
CA GLU A 17 -2.00 0.91 4.25
C GLU A 17 -2.96 -0.22 3.87
N GLY A 18 -2.42 -1.35 3.42
CA GLY A 18 -3.24 -2.40 2.82
C GLY A 18 -4.19 -3.07 3.81
N ASP A 19 -3.77 -3.20 5.07
CA ASP A 19 -4.56 -3.86 6.11
C ASP A 19 -5.76 -3.02 6.56
N SER A 20 -5.69 -1.69 6.45
CA SER A 20 -6.81 -0.78 6.73
C SER A 20 -8.03 -1.07 5.85
N PHE A 21 -7.83 -1.61 4.65
CA PHE A 21 -8.94 -1.91 3.73
C PHE A 21 -9.73 -3.16 4.13
N ARG A 22 -9.19 -4.02 5.00
CA ARG A 22 -9.87 -5.27 5.41
C ARG A 22 -11.24 -5.01 5.99
N GLN A 23 -11.44 -3.87 6.67
CA GLN A 23 -12.71 -3.47 7.27
C GLN A 23 -13.86 -3.32 6.26
N HIS A 24 -13.55 -3.10 4.98
CA HIS A 24 -14.53 -3.00 3.91
C HIS A 24 -14.96 -4.36 3.34
N HIS A 25 -14.30 -5.46 3.74
CA HIS A 25 -14.71 -6.79 3.32
C HIS A 25 -16.08 -7.15 3.94
N PRO A 26 -17.06 -7.65 3.17
CA PRO A 26 -18.41 -7.93 3.69
C PRO A 26 -18.42 -8.87 4.90
N ALA A 27 -17.49 -9.84 4.92
CA ALA A 27 -17.36 -10.79 6.03
C ALA A 27 -16.47 -10.29 7.19
N TYR A 28 -15.85 -9.11 7.12
CA TYR A 28 -14.84 -8.65 8.08
C TYR A 28 -15.33 -8.70 9.53
N ARG A 29 -16.48 -8.08 9.82
CA ARG A 29 -17.04 -8.03 11.17
C ARG A 29 -17.34 -9.42 11.72
N SER A 30 -17.89 -10.31 10.87
CA SER A 30 -18.19 -11.69 11.28
C SER A 30 -16.92 -12.50 11.52
N LEU A 31 -15.91 -12.36 10.66
CA LEU A 31 -14.63 -13.06 10.80
C LEU A 31 -13.89 -12.58 12.04
N LEU A 32 -13.81 -11.27 12.27
CA LEU A 32 -13.14 -10.71 13.44
C LEU A 32 -13.78 -11.18 14.76
N ALA A 33 -15.11 -11.32 14.80
CA ALA A 33 -15.82 -11.76 15.99
C ALA A 33 -15.75 -13.29 16.23
N ARG A 34 -15.76 -14.10 15.16
CA ARG A 34 -15.94 -15.56 15.27
C ARG A 34 -14.67 -16.37 15.00
N ASP A 35 -13.77 -15.85 14.16
CA ASP A 35 -12.54 -16.53 13.75
C ASP A 35 -11.45 -15.49 13.38
N PRO A 36 -10.92 -14.76 14.39
CA PRO A 36 -9.97 -13.68 14.16
C PRO A 36 -8.64 -14.17 13.57
N LEU A 37 -8.26 -15.43 13.78
CA LEU A 37 -7.04 -16.01 13.20
C LEU A 37 -7.18 -16.26 11.70
N ARG A 38 -8.38 -16.64 11.23
CA ARG A 38 -8.66 -16.81 9.80
C ARG A 38 -8.89 -15.50 9.07
N MET A 39 -9.32 -14.43 9.77
CA MET A 39 -9.65 -13.14 9.17
C MET A 39 -8.57 -12.61 8.21
N PRO A 40 -7.26 -12.54 8.57
CA PRO A 40 -6.25 -12.01 7.69
C PRO A 40 -6.11 -12.81 6.38
N HIS A 41 -6.25 -14.13 6.43
CA HIS A 41 -6.18 -14.96 5.23
C HIS A 41 -7.44 -14.76 4.36
N ALA A 42 -8.62 -14.79 4.98
CA ALA A 42 -9.90 -14.70 4.28
C ALA A 42 -10.11 -13.35 3.58
N THR A 43 -9.55 -12.25 4.10
CA THR A 43 -9.68 -10.91 3.48
C THR A 43 -8.48 -10.52 2.62
N ALA A 44 -7.44 -11.35 2.51
CA ALA A 44 -6.17 -11.00 1.85
C ALA A 44 -6.35 -10.60 0.38
N GLN A 45 -7.14 -11.37 -0.37
CA GLN A 45 -7.37 -11.11 -1.80
C GLN A 45 -8.03 -9.74 -2.02
N ALA A 46 -9.09 -9.44 -1.27
CA ALA A 46 -9.82 -8.19 -1.39
C ALA A 46 -8.95 -6.99 -0.98
N ALA A 47 -8.28 -7.09 0.17
CA ALA A 47 -7.35 -6.05 0.63
C ALA A 47 -6.27 -5.77 -0.41
N GLY A 48 -5.60 -6.80 -0.96
CA GLY A 48 -4.58 -6.62 -2.00
C GLY A 48 -5.13 -5.96 -3.27
N ARG A 49 -6.33 -6.33 -3.71
CA ARG A 49 -7.00 -5.70 -4.86
C ARG A 49 -7.33 -4.23 -4.61
N TRP A 50 -7.76 -3.88 -3.39
CA TRP A 50 -8.05 -2.49 -3.03
C TRP A 50 -6.79 -1.66 -2.85
N THR A 51 -5.72 -2.23 -2.31
CA THR A 51 -4.39 -1.60 -2.30
C THR A 51 -3.93 -1.25 -3.71
N ALA A 52 -3.99 -2.20 -4.65
CA ALA A 52 -3.61 -1.95 -6.04
C ALA A 52 -4.44 -0.81 -6.66
N ARG A 53 -5.76 -0.82 -6.43
CA ARG A 53 -6.67 0.24 -6.91
C ARG A 53 -6.39 1.60 -6.29
N ALA A 54 -6.06 1.65 -5.00
CA ALA A 54 -5.68 2.90 -4.33
C ALA A 54 -4.40 3.48 -4.92
N ILE A 55 -3.40 2.64 -5.24
CA ILE A 55 -2.15 3.04 -5.89
C ILE A 55 -2.44 3.56 -7.32
N GLU A 56 -3.24 2.82 -8.11
CA GLU A 56 -3.68 3.28 -9.44
C GLU A 56 -4.34 4.67 -9.36
N TYR A 57 -5.26 4.85 -8.41
CA TYR A 57 -5.90 6.15 -8.18
C TYR A 57 -4.88 7.24 -7.79
N GLY A 58 -3.90 6.92 -6.94
CA GLY A 58 -2.83 7.85 -6.59
C GLY A 58 -2.02 8.30 -7.80
N TYR A 59 -1.76 7.41 -8.77
CA TYR A 59 -1.14 7.77 -10.05
C TYR A 59 -2.04 8.69 -10.88
N GLU A 60 -3.34 8.39 -11.01
CA GLU A 60 -4.30 9.23 -11.74
C GLU A 60 -4.37 10.65 -11.17
N GLN A 61 -4.30 10.78 -9.84
CA GLN A 61 -4.33 12.07 -9.15
C GLN A 61 -2.96 12.77 -9.07
N ARG A 62 -1.88 12.16 -9.61
CA ARG A 62 -0.50 12.65 -9.50
C ARG A 62 -0.08 12.93 -8.05
N ALA A 63 -0.56 12.12 -7.10
CA ALA A 63 -0.30 12.28 -5.68
C ALA A 63 1.07 11.72 -5.28
N SER A 64 1.80 12.40 -4.39
CA SER A 64 2.94 11.78 -3.68
C SER A 64 2.41 10.69 -2.76
N MET A 65 2.89 9.45 -2.91
CA MET A 65 2.35 8.29 -2.18
C MET A 65 3.33 7.75 -1.14
N LEU A 66 2.77 7.25 -0.04
CA LEU A 66 3.48 6.41 0.93
C LEU A 66 2.77 5.06 0.97
N VAL A 67 3.44 4.00 0.53
CA VAL A 67 2.83 2.67 0.39
C VAL A 67 3.46 1.74 1.43
N GLU A 68 2.63 1.18 2.31
CA GLU A 68 3.05 0.21 3.32
C GLU A 68 3.34 -1.16 2.68
N GLY A 69 4.44 -1.79 3.10
CA GLY A 69 4.85 -3.09 2.60
C GLY A 69 5.71 -3.86 3.60
N THR A 70 5.62 -5.19 3.58
CA THR A 70 6.28 -6.07 4.57
C THR A 70 7.58 -6.70 4.08
N TRP A 71 7.99 -6.46 2.83
CA TRP A 71 9.24 -6.97 2.25
C TRP A 71 9.43 -8.50 2.31
N ARG A 72 8.37 -9.28 2.55
CA ARG A 72 8.42 -10.75 2.61
C ARG A 72 8.99 -11.38 1.33
N ASN A 73 8.81 -10.71 0.21
CA ASN A 73 9.51 -10.97 -1.04
C ASN A 73 9.99 -9.63 -1.59
N ALA A 74 11.30 -9.44 -1.70
CA ALA A 74 11.91 -8.21 -2.19
C ALA A 74 11.54 -7.89 -3.65
N SER A 75 11.18 -8.87 -4.47
CA SER A 75 10.79 -8.61 -5.87
C SER A 75 9.50 -7.78 -5.98
N VAL A 76 8.62 -7.84 -4.99
CA VAL A 76 7.35 -7.11 -4.97
C VAL A 76 7.55 -5.60 -4.83
N PRO A 77 8.22 -5.08 -3.77
CA PRO A 77 8.49 -3.64 -3.66
C PRO A 77 9.42 -3.14 -4.78
N MET A 78 10.36 -3.96 -5.27
CA MET A 78 11.21 -3.56 -6.40
C MET A 78 10.40 -3.36 -7.69
N GLY A 79 9.52 -4.31 -8.03
CA GLY A 79 8.62 -4.15 -9.17
C GLY A 79 7.66 -2.95 -9.02
N ALA A 80 7.21 -2.65 -7.79
CA ALA A 80 6.40 -1.46 -7.53
C ALA A 80 7.18 -0.15 -7.77
N ILE A 81 8.47 -0.10 -7.42
CA ILE A 81 9.34 1.05 -7.72
C ILE A 81 9.52 1.22 -9.22
N GLU A 82 9.73 0.13 -9.97
CA GLU A 82 9.82 0.15 -11.44
C GLU A 82 8.53 0.67 -12.07
N GLN A 83 7.37 0.16 -11.65
CA GLN A 83 6.07 0.66 -12.10
C GLN A 83 5.86 2.14 -11.76
N ALA A 84 6.28 2.60 -10.58
CA ALA A 84 6.18 4.01 -10.22
C ALA A 84 7.06 4.89 -11.14
N ALA A 85 8.25 4.42 -11.51
CA ALA A 85 9.13 5.12 -12.45
C ALA A 85 8.50 5.26 -13.85
N GLU A 86 7.79 4.24 -14.34
CA GLU A 86 7.02 4.31 -15.59
C GLU A 86 5.94 5.39 -15.55
N HIS A 87 5.40 5.69 -14.36
CA HIS A 87 4.41 6.75 -14.12
C HIS A 87 5.07 8.12 -13.82
N GLY A 88 6.39 8.25 -13.93
CA GLY A 88 7.13 9.50 -13.75
C GLY A 88 7.49 9.83 -12.29
N TYR A 89 7.35 8.87 -11.37
CA TYR A 89 7.71 9.05 -9.96
C TYR A 89 9.17 8.69 -9.68
N ARG A 90 9.73 9.32 -8.63
CA ARG A 90 11.00 8.89 -8.03
C ARG A 90 10.69 8.06 -6.79
N GLY A 91 10.87 6.75 -6.89
CA GLY A 91 10.79 5.86 -5.73
C GLY A 91 12.00 6.01 -4.82
N THR A 92 11.77 6.06 -3.51
CA THR A 92 12.80 5.96 -2.48
C THR A 92 12.31 5.02 -1.38
N MET A 93 13.24 4.45 -0.61
CA MET A 93 12.96 3.51 0.47
C MET A 93 13.29 4.15 1.82
#